data_AF-A0A535B4K5-F1
#
_entry.id   AF-A0A535B4K5-F1
#
_cell.length_a   1.000
_cell.length_b   1.000
_cell.length_c   1.000
_cell.angle_alpha   90.00
_cell.angle_beta   90.00
_cell.angle_gamma   90.00
#
_symmetry.space_group_name_H-M   'P 1'
#
loop_
_entity.id
_entity.type
_entity.pdbx_description
1 polymer ?
#
loop_
_entity_poly.entity_id
_entity_poly.type
_entity_poly.pdbx_seq_one_letter_code
_entity_poly.pdbx_strand_id
1 'polypeptide(L)'
;MITMTPSTPCTAVLTRHPGTYSQAVQGIEARVRWTEDGALALAYTLDGDLTRLQIPPPRPPRRADRLWQHTCFEAFIAVKGNSEYYEFNFAPSGEWAAYAFRRYRDGAPLVDEELAPRISVRNAENRLELNAIIRFDRLPALQPAAPLRLALSAVIEEDGGMLSYWALTHPPGTPDFHHPDAFALEIKTRDVVAVNNPT
;
A
#
# COMPACT_ATOMS: atom_id res chain seq x y z
N MET A 1 22.61 14.18 13.76
CA MET A 1 21.88 13.62 12.61
C MET A 1 21.87 12.11 12.78
N ILE A 2 20.69 11.49 12.85
CA ILE A 2 20.57 10.04 12.92
C ILE A 2 20.65 9.55 11.48
N THR A 3 21.80 9.05 11.06
CA THR A 3 21.94 8.37 9.76
C THR A 3 21.56 6.91 9.97
N MET A 4 20.47 6.47 9.36
CA MET A 4 20.00 5.08 9.48
C MET A 4 20.27 4.33 8.18
N THR A 5 20.73 3.08 8.29
CA THR A 5 20.85 2.17 7.14
C THR A 5 19.47 1.77 6.63
N PRO A 6 19.25 1.69 5.30
CA PRO A 6 17.99 1.23 4.74
C PRO A 6 17.76 -0.23 5.14
N SER A 7 16.52 -0.58 5.49
CA SER A 7 16.20 -1.98 5.84
C SER A 7 16.20 -2.86 4.60
N THR A 8 16.58 -4.13 4.75
CA THR A 8 16.34 -5.14 3.73
C THR A 8 14.86 -5.13 3.35
N PRO A 9 14.51 -5.06 2.05
CA PRO A 9 13.12 -5.06 1.63
C PRO A 9 12.48 -6.42 1.89
N CYS A 10 11.23 -6.40 2.37
CA CYS A 10 10.36 -7.56 2.36
C CYS A 10 9.59 -7.57 1.04
N THR A 11 9.69 -8.66 0.29
CA THR A 11 9.01 -8.86 -0.99
C THR A 11 7.92 -9.91 -0.83
N ALA A 12 6.76 -9.68 -1.41
CA ALA A 12 5.64 -10.60 -1.41
C ALA A 12 4.88 -10.56 -2.75
N VAL A 13 4.26 -11.68 -3.12
CA VAL A 13 3.40 -11.78 -4.31
C VAL A 13 1.96 -11.54 -3.89
N LEU A 14 1.23 -10.73 -4.64
CA LEU A 14 -0.22 -10.60 -4.50
C LEU A 14 -0.88 -11.68 -5.35
N THR A 15 -1.81 -12.40 -4.76
CA THR A 15 -2.62 -13.41 -5.46
C THR A 15 -3.94 -12.80 -5.88
N ARG A 16 -4.46 -13.20 -7.03
CA ARG A 16 -5.81 -12.79 -7.45
C ARG A 16 -6.86 -13.45 -6.56
N HIS A 17 -7.90 -12.70 -6.19
CA HIS A 17 -9.04 -13.23 -5.47
C HIS A 17 -9.73 -14.32 -6.32
N PRO A 18 -10.03 -15.50 -5.75
CA PRO A 18 -10.53 -16.65 -6.51
C PRO A 18 -11.90 -16.39 -7.18
N GLY A 19 -12.71 -15.50 -6.60
CA GLY A 19 -14.00 -15.07 -7.15
C GLY A 19 -13.91 -14.03 -8.28
N THR A 20 -12.70 -13.63 -8.71
CA THR A 20 -12.52 -12.66 -9.81
C THR A 20 -11.66 -13.21 -10.92
N TYR A 21 -11.84 -12.62 -12.09
CA TYR A 21 -11.18 -13.03 -13.32
C TYR A 21 -10.24 -11.92 -13.81
N SER A 22 -9.15 -12.35 -14.44
CA SER A 22 -8.21 -11.44 -15.10
C SER A 22 -7.57 -12.21 -16.26
N GLN A 23 -7.52 -11.57 -17.43
CA GLN A 23 -6.81 -12.09 -18.62
C GLN A 23 -5.55 -11.31 -18.92
N ALA A 24 -5.47 -10.05 -18.49
CA ALA A 24 -4.37 -9.16 -18.81
C ALA A 24 -3.22 -9.28 -17.82
N VAL A 25 -3.50 -9.53 -16.52
CA VAL A 25 -2.49 -9.54 -15.46
C VAL A 25 -1.88 -10.93 -15.30
N GLN A 26 -0.55 -11.00 -15.39
CA GLN A 26 0.23 -12.22 -15.17
C GLN A 26 0.66 -12.36 -13.70
N GLY A 27 0.95 -11.25 -13.04
CA GLY A 27 1.30 -11.24 -11.63
C GLY A 27 1.49 -9.84 -11.07
N ILE A 28 1.41 -9.73 -9.75
CA ILE A 28 1.71 -8.50 -9.03
C ILE A 28 2.64 -8.83 -7.86
N GLU A 29 3.78 -8.16 -7.80
CA GLU A 29 4.71 -8.20 -6.67
C GLU A 29 4.59 -6.90 -5.88
N ALA A 30 4.62 -6.98 -4.56
CA ALA A 30 4.73 -5.84 -3.68
C ALA A 30 6.00 -5.95 -2.83
N ARG A 31 6.71 -4.84 -2.67
CA ARG A 31 7.86 -4.71 -1.77
C ARG A 31 7.62 -3.60 -0.78
N VAL A 32 8.07 -3.83 0.45
CA VAL A 32 8.05 -2.83 1.51
C VAL A 32 9.41 -2.75 2.20
N ARG A 33 9.83 -1.54 2.54
CA ARG A 33 11.01 -1.30 3.36
C ARG A 33 10.92 0.02 4.10
N TRP A 34 11.71 0.15 5.16
CA TRP A 34 12.03 1.45 5.72
C TRP A 34 13.07 2.15 4.83
N THR A 35 12.85 3.42 4.56
CA THR A 35 13.88 4.32 4.01
C THR A 35 14.92 4.66 5.09
N GLU A 36 15.89 5.52 4.80
CA GLU A 36 16.84 6.03 5.81
C GLU A 36 16.21 7.13 6.67
N ASP A 37 15.29 7.92 6.11
CA ASP A 37 14.67 9.09 6.75
C ASP A 37 13.44 8.79 7.63
N GLY A 38 12.94 7.55 7.67
CA GLY A 38 11.78 7.20 8.51
C GLY A 38 10.51 6.91 7.77
N ALA A 39 10.50 7.10 6.47
CA ALA A 39 9.36 6.77 5.65
C ALA A 39 9.23 5.26 5.40
N LEU A 40 8.00 4.85 5.18
CA LEU A 40 7.67 3.53 4.65
C LEU A 40 7.65 3.63 3.13
N ALA A 41 8.56 2.92 2.46
CA ALA A 41 8.60 2.83 1.01
C ALA A 41 7.92 1.54 0.55
N LEU A 42 6.96 1.70 -0.35
CA LEU A 42 6.20 0.64 -1.00
C LEU A 42 6.51 0.67 -2.50
N ALA A 43 6.68 -0.50 -3.10
CA ALA A 43 6.83 -0.65 -4.55
C ALA A 43 5.94 -1.80 -5.03
N TYR A 44 5.06 -1.53 -5.99
CA TYR A 44 4.24 -2.52 -6.66
C TYR A 44 4.73 -2.68 -8.09
N THR A 45 4.92 -3.92 -8.51
CA THR A 45 5.24 -4.29 -9.90
C THR A 45 4.11 -5.14 -10.43
N LEU A 46 3.39 -4.63 -11.42
CA LEU A 46 2.39 -5.39 -12.17
C LEU A 46 3.00 -5.81 -13.50
N ASP A 47 3.00 -7.11 -13.78
CA ASP A 47 3.37 -7.68 -15.07
C ASP A 47 2.11 -8.15 -15.81
N GLY A 48 2.00 -7.82 -17.10
CA GLY A 48 0.83 -8.16 -17.91
C GLY A 48 0.72 -7.39 -19.22
N ASP A 49 -0.39 -7.60 -19.91
CA ASP A 49 -0.76 -6.83 -21.11
C ASP A 49 -1.42 -5.50 -20.69
N LEU A 50 -0.61 -4.45 -20.55
CA LEU A 50 -1.10 -3.14 -20.11
C LEU A 50 -2.09 -2.50 -21.10
N THR A 51 -2.11 -2.93 -22.37
CA THR A 51 -3.01 -2.36 -23.38
C THR A 51 -4.47 -2.72 -23.13
N ARG A 52 -4.70 -3.73 -22.30
CA ARG A 52 -6.02 -4.23 -21.88
C ARG A 52 -6.45 -3.74 -20.50
N LEU A 53 -5.65 -2.89 -19.88
CA LEU A 53 -5.90 -2.33 -18.56
C LEU A 53 -6.42 -0.90 -18.69
N GLN A 54 -7.43 -0.58 -17.89
CA GLN A 54 -7.88 0.78 -17.68
C GLN A 54 -7.00 1.42 -16.60
N ILE A 55 -5.85 1.96 -17.03
CA ILE A 55 -4.89 2.65 -16.17
C ILE A 55 -5.25 4.15 -16.14
N PRO A 56 -5.61 4.73 -14.98
CA PRO A 56 -5.91 6.15 -14.87
C PRO A 56 -4.74 7.01 -15.39
N PRO A 57 -5.00 8.01 -16.25
CA PRO A 57 -3.95 8.83 -16.83
C PRO A 57 -3.29 9.72 -15.76
N PRO A 58 -1.99 10.05 -15.89
CA PRO A 58 -1.28 10.94 -14.96
C PRO A 58 -1.98 12.29 -14.77
N ARG A 59 -1.99 12.78 -13.53
CA ARG A 59 -2.54 14.06 -13.09
C ARG A 59 -1.63 14.70 -12.05
N PRO A 60 -1.76 16.02 -11.80
CA PRO A 60 -1.16 16.62 -10.61
C PRO A 60 -1.59 15.88 -9.34
N PRO A 61 -0.66 15.52 -8.44
CA PRO A 61 -1.00 14.81 -7.21
C PRO A 61 -2.07 15.56 -6.41
N ARG A 62 -3.12 14.84 -6.01
CA ARG A 62 -4.23 15.37 -5.22
C ARG A 62 -4.96 14.25 -4.51
N ARG A 63 -5.68 14.60 -3.45
CA ARG A 63 -6.64 13.67 -2.85
C ARG A 63 -7.81 13.38 -3.78
N ALA A 64 -8.28 12.14 -3.78
CA ALA A 64 -9.52 11.74 -4.43
C ALA A 64 -10.14 10.54 -3.71
N ASP A 65 -11.47 10.48 -3.67
CA ASP A 65 -12.20 9.36 -3.07
C ASP A 65 -12.54 8.28 -4.10
N ARG A 66 -12.89 7.08 -3.62
CA ARG A 66 -13.36 5.94 -4.43
C ARG A 66 -12.35 5.49 -5.49
N LEU A 67 -11.05 5.63 -5.21
CA LEU A 67 -9.98 5.15 -6.10
C LEU A 67 -10.10 3.65 -6.41
N TRP A 68 -10.60 2.86 -5.46
CA TRP A 68 -10.89 1.43 -5.58
C TRP A 68 -11.91 1.06 -6.67
N GLN A 69 -12.58 2.03 -7.29
CA GLN A 69 -13.45 1.79 -8.45
C GLN A 69 -12.67 1.63 -9.76
N HIS A 70 -11.37 1.94 -9.74
CA HIS A 70 -10.47 1.90 -10.88
C HIS A 70 -9.15 1.21 -10.51
N THR A 71 -8.21 1.13 -11.46
CA THR A 71 -6.88 0.60 -11.16
C THR A 71 -6.17 1.43 -10.08
N CYS A 72 -5.92 0.83 -8.91
CA CYS A 72 -5.17 1.42 -7.81
C CYS A 72 -4.47 0.35 -6.95
N PHE A 73 -3.50 0.79 -6.16
CA PHE A 73 -2.75 -0.04 -5.21
C PHE A 73 -3.00 0.44 -3.80
N GLU A 74 -3.03 -0.47 -2.84
CA GLU A 74 -3.45 -0.14 -1.47
C GLU A 74 -2.53 -0.76 -0.43
N ALA A 75 -2.33 -0.02 0.66
CA ALA A 75 -1.61 -0.46 1.83
C ALA A 75 -2.45 -0.21 3.09
N PHE A 76 -2.69 -1.28 3.83
CA PHE A 76 -3.29 -1.25 5.15
C PHE A 76 -2.20 -1.53 6.17
N ILE A 77 -2.07 -0.67 7.18
CA ILE A 77 -0.92 -0.69 8.09
C ILE A 77 -1.44 -0.64 9.52
N ALA A 78 -1.10 -1.65 10.30
CA ALA A 78 -1.47 -1.79 11.71
C ALA A 78 -0.25 -2.07 12.57
N VAL A 79 -0.30 -1.68 13.85
CA VAL A 79 0.64 -2.19 14.85
C VAL A 79 0.17 -3.58 15.29
N LYS A 80 1.09 -4.55 15.39
CA LYS A 80 0.77 -5.90 15.82
C LYS A 80 0.12 -5.88 17.21
N GLY A 81 -1.08 -6.46 17.31
CA GLY A 81 -1.88 -6.49 18.53
C GLY A 81 -2.89 -5.36 18.66
N ASN A 82 -2.83 -4.34 17.80
CA ASN A 82 -3.82 -3.26 17.78
C ASN A 82 -4.94 -3.58 16.78
N SER A 83 -6.14 -3.05 17.08
CA SER A 83 -7.28 -3.10 16.16
C SER A 83 -7.35 -1.89 15.23
N GLU A 84 -6.68 -0.79 15.61
CA GLU A 84 -6.57 0.42 14.79
C GLU A 84 -5.59 0.20 13.64
N TYR A 85 -5.92 0.76 12.48
CA TYR A 85 -5.06 0.72 11.31
C TYR A 85 -5.30 1.91 10.40
N TYR A 86 -4.34 2.18 9.53
CA TYR A 86 -4.49 3.16 8.45
C TYR A 86 -4.60 2.45 7.11
N GLU A 87 -5.34 3.05 6.21
CA GLU A 87 -5.40 2.66 4.79
C GLU A 87 -4.86 3.81 3.96
N PHE A 88 -4.08 3.46 2.95
CA PHE A 88 -3.68 4.35 1.87
C PHE A 88 -4.03 3.72 0.52
N ASN A 89 -4.63 4.50 -0.38
CA ASN A 89 -4.81 4.11 -1.77
C ASN A 89 -3.94 4.99 -2.67
N PHE A 90 -3.30 4.39 -3.66
CA PHE A 90 -2.40 5.02 -4.62
C PHE A 90 -2.87 4.70 -6.04
N ALA A 91 -3.36 5.70 -6.77
CA ALA A 91 -3.70 5.52 -8.18
C ALA A 91 -2.48 5.77 -9.08
N PRO A 92 -2.36 5.09 -10.23
CA PRO A 92 -1.36 5.40 -11.25
C PRO A 92 -1.44 6.85 -11.77
N SER A 93 -2.59 7.52 -11.61
CA SER A 93 -2.73 8.95 -11.93
C SER A 93 -1.91 9.86 -11.01
N GLY A 94 -1.45 9.39 -9.85
CA GLY A 94 -0.88 10.21 -8.78
C GLY A 94 -1.91 10.70 -7.77
N GLU A 95 -3.20 10.39 -7.98
CA GLU A 95 -4.23 10.61 -6.98
C GLU A 95 -4.08 9.62 -5.82
N TRP A 96 -4.47 10.07 -4.62
CA TRP A 96 -4.30 9.28 -3.40
C TRP A 96 -5.47 9.49 -2.43
N ALA A 97 -5.63 8.54 -1.52
CA ALA A 97 -6.54 8.64 -0.39
C ALA A 97 -5.89 8.08 0.87
N ALA A 98 -6.34 8.55 2.03
CA ALA A 98 -5.95 7.99 3.32
C ALA A 98 -7.15 7.97 4.27
N TYR A 99 -7.22 6.90 5.06
CA TYR A 99 -8.28 6.67 6.04
C TYR A 99 -7.68 6.15 7.35
N ALA A 100 -8.32 6.47 8.46
CA ALA A 100 -8.00 5.94 9.77
C ALA A 100 -9.15 5.06 10.27
N PHE A 101 -8.83 3.85 10.68
CA PHE A 101 -9.79 2.88 11.20
C PHE A 101 -9.54 2.62 12.68
N ARG A 102 -10.63 2.59 13.45
CA ARG A 102 -10.63 2.21 14.87
C ARG A 102 -10.61 0.69 15.04
N ARG A 103 -11.25 -0.01 14.10
CA ARG A 103 -11.31 -1.47 13.98
C ARG A 103 -11.84 -1.83 12.60
N TYR A 104 -11.95 -3.14 12.32
CA TYR A 104 -12.48 -3.68 11.07
C TYR A 104 -13.70 -2.90 10.54
N ARG A 105 -13.50 -2.25 9.38
CA ARG A 105 -14.49 -1.44 8.63
C ARG A 105 -15.14 -0.28 9.40
N ASP A 106 -14.63 0.09 10.58
CA ASP A 106 -15.00 1.28 11.35
C ASP A 106 -13.92 2.34 11.17
N GLY A 107 -14.01 3.10 10.08
CA GLY A 107 -13.02 4.12 9.75
C GLY A 107 -13.61 5.36 9.10
N ALA A 108 -12.79 6.39 9.01
CA ALA A 108 -13.14 7.69 8.45
C ALA A 108 -12.00 8.22 7.56
N PRO A 109 -12.32 9.07 6.56
CA PRO A 109 -11.30 9.77 5.79
C PRO A 109 -10.36 10.55 6.71
N LEU A 110 -9.07 10.36 6.52
CA LEU A 110 -8.03 11.10 7.23
C LEU A 110 -7.58 12.25 6.34
N VAL A 111 -8.26 13.40 6.45
CA VAL A 111 -8.08 14.57 5.57
C VAL A 111 -6.96 15.47 6.09
N ASP A 112 -5.73 15.13 5.70
CA ASP A 112 -4.53 15.91 6.02
C ASP A 112 -3.57 15.86 4.81
N GLU A 113 -3.31 17.00 4.19
CA GLU A 113 -2.40 17.09 3.04
C GLU A 113 -0.93 16.83 3.42
N GLU A 114 -0.55 16.95 4.69
CA GLU A 114 0.80 16.56 5.15
C GLU A 114 1.05 15.05 5.03
N LEU A 115 -0.01 14.26 4.90
CA LEU A 115 0.05 12.81 4.67
C LEU A 115 0.19 12.42 3.20
N ALA A 116 0.26 13.39 2.29
CA ALA A 116 0.38 13.11 0.87
C ALA A 116 1.60 12.21 0.60
N PRO A 117 1.38 10.99 0.05
CA PRO A 117 2.47 10.12 -0.30
C PRO A 117 3.21 10.69 -1.52
N ARG A 118 4.52 10.46 -1.58
CA ARG A 118 5.26 10.67 -2.83
C ARG A 118 5.01 9.46 -3.73
N ILE A 119 4.25 9.65 -4.80
CA ILE A 119 3.95 8.61 -5.79
C ILE A 119 4.81 8.82 -7.04
N SER A 120 5.39 7.75 -7.56
CA SER A 120 6.02 7.74 -8.89
C SER A 120 5.61 6.48 -9.65
N VAL A 121 5.33 6.64 -10.93
CA VAL A 121 4.81 5.58 -11.79
C VAL A 121 5.71 5.46 -13.02
N ARG A 122 6.07 4.23 -13.38
CA ARG A 122 6.78 3.92 -14.61
C ARG A 122 6.03 2.84 -15.37
N ASN A 123 5.77 3.11 -16.64
CA ASN A 123 5.15 2.15 -17.54
C ASN A 123 6.19 1.73 -18.58
N ALA A 124 6.37 0.42 -18.73
CA ALA A 124 7.01 -0.21 -19.86
C ALA A 124 5.96 -0.94 -20.71
N GLU A 125 6.38 -1.68 -21.74
CA GLU A 125 5.45 -2.37 -22.66
C GLU A 125 4.52 -3.35 -21.94
N ASN A 126 5.06 -4.14 -21.00
CA ASN A 126 4.34 -5.21 -20.30
C ASN A 126 4.40 -5.10 -18.77
N ARG A 127 4.77 -3.92 -18.26
CA ARG A 127 5.04 -3.74 -16.84
C ARG A 127 4.68 -2.34 -16.36
N LEU A 128 3.93 -2.27 -15.27
CA LEU A 128 3.68 -1.05 -14.51
C LEU A 128 4.37 -1.15 -13.15
N GLU A 129 5.15 -0.13 -12.81
CA GLU A 129 5.77 0.02 -11.50
C GLU A 129 5.19 1.26 -10.80
N LEU A 130 4.58 1.06 -9.63
CA LEU A 130 4.13 2.15 -8.76
C LEU A 130 4.97 2.14 -7.48
N ASN A 131 5.66 3.24 -7.20
CA ASN A 131 6.36 3.45 -5.94
C ASN A 131 5.63 4.52 -5.12
N ALA A 132 5.39 4.25 -3.85
CA ALA A 132 4.79 5.18 -2.89
C ALA A 132 5.66 5.31 -1.64
N ILE A 133 5.85 6.54 -1.17
CA ILE A 133 6.57 6.82 0.08
C ILE A 133 5.62 7.49 1.06
N ILE A 134 5.33 6.81 2.17
CA ILE A 134 4.46 7.30 3.25
C ILE A 134 5.31 7.84 4.38
N ARG A 135 5.01 9.06 4.82
CA ARG A 135 5.63 9.67 6.00
C ARG A 135 5.07 9.05 7.28
N PHE A 136 5.91 8.32 7.99
CA PHE A 136 5.49 7.54 9.15
C PHE A 136 5.43 8.36 10.44
N ASP A 137 6.22 9.43 10.53
CA ASP A 137 6.27 10.38 11.65
C ASP A 137 4.94 11.12 11.90
N ARG A 138 3.99 11.02 10.94
CA ARG A 138 2.67 11.63 10.98
C ARG A 138 1.54 10.66 11.31
N LEU A 139 1.84 9.40 11.63
CA LEU A 139 0.85 8.36 11.93
C LEU A 139 0.90 7.98 13.42
N PRO A 140 0.23 8.74 14.32
CA PRO A 140 0.38 8.60 15.76
C PRO A 140 -0.05 7.21 16.27
N ALA A 141 -1.09 6.60 15.70
CA ALA A 141 -1.50 5.24 16.10
C ALA A 141 -0.56 4.14 15.59
N LEU A 142 0.41 4.49 14.74
CA LEU A 142 1.47 3.59 14.29
C LEU A 142 2.79 3.80 15.03
N GLN A 143 2.87 4.66 16.05
CA GLN A 143 4.09 4.83 16.84
C GLN A 143 4.42 3.53 17.58
N PRO A 144 5.49 2.80 17.22
CA PRO A 144 5.57 1.42 17.62
C PRO A 144 6.83 1.11 18.46
N ALA A 145 6.62 0.44 19.59
CA ALA A 145 7.59 -0.47 20.18
C ALA A 145 7.39 -1.92 19.69
N ALA A 146 6.42 -2.17 18.79
CA ALA A 146 5.99 -3.50 18.34
C ALA A 146 5.88 -3.60 16.80
N PRO A 147 6.20 -4.74 16.17
CA PRO A 147 6.18 -4.91 14.70
C PRO A 147 4.91 -4.41 14.03
N LEU A 148 5.03 -3.96 12.78
CA LEU A 148 3.87 -3.61 11.95
C LEU A 148 3.37 -4.84 11.19
N ARG A 149 2.05 -4.96 11.08
CA ARG A 149 1.39 -5.87 10.15
C ARG A 149 0.79 -5.08 9.00
N LEU A 150 0.96 -5.59 7.78
CA LEU A 150 0.51 -4.95 6.55
C LEU A 150 -0.39 -5.89 5.75
N ALA A 151 -1.49 -5.34 5.24
CA ALA A 151 -2.20 -5.91 4.10
C ALA A 151 -1.84 -5.08 2.87
N LEU A 152 -1.21 -5.70 1.87
CA LEU A 152 -0.90 -5.05 0.59
C LEU A 152 -1.85 -5.62 -0.45
N SER A 153 -2.41 -4.74 -1.28
CA SER A 153 -3.39 -5.15 -2.28
C SER A 153 -3.37 -4.24 -3.50
N ALA A 154 -4.09 -4.66 -4.53
CA ALA A 154 -4.35 -3.89 -5.74
C ALA A 154 -5.76 -4.20 -6.27
N VAL A 155 -6.43 -3.17 -6.76
CA VAL A 155 -7.61 -3.30 -7.61
C VAL A 155 -7.15 -3.01 -9.03
N ILE A 156 -7.41 -3.92 -9.96
CA ILE A 156 -7.02 -3.75 -11.37
C ILE A 156 -8.28 -3.79 -12.22
N GLU A 157 -8.47 -2.74 -13.02
CA GLU A 157 -9.55 -2.61 -13.97
C GLU A 157 -9.06 -3.04 -15.37
N GLU A 158 -9.72 -4.04 -15.95
CA GLU A 158 -9.54 -4.45 -17.35
C GLU A 158 -10.60 -3.80 -18.24
N ASP A 159 -10.42 -3.90 -19.56
CA ASP A 159 -11.39 -3.47 -20.55
C ASP A 159 -12.81 -3.96 -20.26
N GLY A 160 -13.79 -3.07 -20.52
CA GLY A 160 -15.19 -3.32 -20.17
C GLY A 160 -15.53 -3.08 -18.70
N GLY A 161 -14.60 -2.54 -17.90
CA GLY A 161 -14.82 -2.15 -16.51
C GLY A 161 -14.80 -3.33 -15.52
N MET A 162 -14.22 -4.47 -15.93
CA MET A 162 -14.11 -5.64 -15.07
C MET A 162 -13.01 -5.43 -14.03
N LEU A 163 -13.35 -5.55 -12.75
CA LEU A 163 -12.39 -5.44 -11.66
C LEU A 163 -11.88 -6.82 -11.23
N SER A 164 -10.57 -6.89 -11.03
CA SER A 164 -9.89 -7.99 -10.35
C SER A 164 -9.21 -7.49 -9.09
N TYR A 165 -9.26 -8.28 -8.02
CA TYR A 165 -8.76 -7.90 -6.70
C TYR A 165 -7.57 -8.77 -6.35
N TRP A 166 -6.47 -8.16 -5.95
CA TRP A 166 -5.20 -8.82 -5.69
C TRP A 166 -4.75 -8.48 -4.28
N ALA A 167 -4.36 -9.47 -3.48
CA ALA A 167 -3.92 -9.25 -2.11
C ALA A 167 -2.92 -10.32 -1.67
N LEU A 168 -2.24 -10.05 -0.55
CA LEU A 168 -1.36 -11.04 0.09
C LEU A 168 -2.13 -12.30 0.50
N THR A 169 -3.31 -12.11 1.11
CA THR A 169 -4.19 -13.18 1.59
C THR A 169 -5.65 -12.75 1.37
N HIS A 170 -6.50 -13.70 0.97
CA HIS A 170 -7.94 -13.48 0.81
C HIS A 170 -8.72 -14.26 1.88
N PRO A 171 -9.56 -13.61 2.70
CA PRO A 171 -10.52 -14.33 3.52
C PRO A 171 -11.59 -15.01 2.62
N PRO A 172 -12.32 -16.02 3.14
CA PRO A 172 -13.46 -16.60 2.42
C PRO A 172 -14.55 -15.55 2.12
N GLY A 173 -15.17 -15.64 0.94
CA GLY A 173 -16.31 -14.81 0.56
C GLY A 173 -15.99 -13.78 -0.52
N THR A 174 -16.50 -12.56 -0.34
CA THR A 174 -16.24 -11.44 -1.25
C THR A 174 -14.86 -10.82 -0.96
N PRO A 175 -14.20 -10.17 -1.94
CA PRO A 175 -12.95 -9.46 -1.72
C PRO A 175 -13.03 -8.53 -0.50
N ASP A 176 -12.13 -8.72 0.47
CA ASP A 176 -12.11 -7.94 1.70
C ASP A 176 -10.69 -7.73 2.21
N PHE A 177 -10.08 -6.62 1.79
CA PHE A 177 -8.73 -6.24 2.20
C PHE A 177 -8.64 -5.74 3.64
N HIS A 178 -9.77 -5.40 4.27
CA HIS A 178 -9.82 -4.96 5.66
C HIS A 178 -9.82 -6.12 6.66
N HIS A 179 -10.08 -7.35 6.21
CA HIS A 179 -10.16 -8.50 7.11
C HIS A 179 -8.82 -8.71 7.85
N PRO A 180 -8.82 -9.04 9.15
CA PRO A 180 -7.58 -9.22 9.92
C PRO A 180 -6.58 -10.23 9.32
N ASP A 181 -7.09 -11.22 8.59
CA ASP A 181 -6.26 -12.23 7.90
C ASP A 181 -5.53 -11.67 6.67
N ALA A 182 -6.00 -10.57 6.08
CA ALA A 182 -5.36 -9.91 4.96
C ALA A 182 -4.02 -9.25 5.37
N PHE A 183 -3.83 -8.94 6.66
CA PHE A 183 -2.63 -8.31 7.22
C PHE A 183 -1.43 -9.29 7.32
N ALA A 184 -1.12 -10.00 6.25
CA ALA A 184 -0.26 -11.18 6.28
C ALA A 184 1.24 -10.89 6.29
N LEU A 185 1.66 -9.65 6.04
CA LEU A 185 3.08 -9.27 6.03
C LEU A 185 3.47 -8.58 7.34
N GLU A 186 4.53 -9.06 8.00
CA GLU A 186 5.08 -8.43 9.20
C GLU A 186 6.42 -7.77 8.89
N ILE A 187 6.60 -6.51 9.29
CA ILE A 187 7.89 -5.84 9.25
C ILE A 187 8.26 -5.36 10.65
N LYS A 188 9.53 -5.53 11.03
CA LYS A 188 10.02 -5.04 12.31
C LYS A 188 9.96 -3.51 12.35
N THR A 189 9.70 -3.00 13.54
CA THR A 189 9.90 -1.58 13.84
C THR A 189 11.35 -1.22 13.64
N ARG A 190 11.62 0.04 13.33
CA ARG A 190 12.99 0.55 13.35
C ARG A 190 13.58 0.41 14.75
N ASP A 191 14.80 -0.08 14.84
CA ASP A 191 15.61 0.08 16.05
C ASP A 191 16.00 1.57 16.15
N VAL A 192 15.39 2.31 17.08
CA VAL A 192 15.83 3.67 17.39
C VAL A 192 17.06 3.55 18.29
N VAL A 193 18.25 3.58 17.71
CA VAL A 193 19.48 3.72 18.50
C VAL A 193 19.56 5.17 18.99
N ALA A 194 19.24 5.39 20.26
CA ALA A 194 19.54 6.65 20.92
C ALA A 194 21.06 6.85 20.93
N VAL A 195 21.55 7.79 20.13
CA VAL A 195 22.94 8.24 20.23
C VAL A 195 23.00 9.11 21.48
N ASN A 196 23.41 8.52 22.61
CA ASN A 196 23.78 9.29 23.79
C ASN A 196 25.04 10.08 23.42
N ASN A 197 24.92 11.40 23.21
CA ASN A 197 26.08 12.28 23.19
C ASN A 197 26.61 12.38 24.63
N PRO A 198 27.85 11.94 24.92
CA PRO A 198 28.48 12.32 26.18
C PRO A 198 28.68 13.84 26.19
N THR A 199 28.23 14.47 27.27
CA THR A 199 28.51 15.87 27.63
C THR A 199 30.00 16.15 27.74
#